data_AF-A0A0Q4U080-F1
#
_entry.id   AF-A0A0Q4U080-F1
#
_cell.length_a   1.000
_cell.length_b   1.000
_cell.length_c   1.000
_cell.angle_alpha   90.00
_cell.angle_beta   90.00
_cell.angle_gamma   90.00
#
_symmetry.space_group_name_H-M   'P 1'
#
loop_
_entity.id
_entity.type
_entity.pdbx_description
1 polymer ?
#
loop_
_entity_poly.entity_id
_entity_poly.type
_entity_poly.pdbx_seq_one_letter_code
_entity_poly.pdbx_strand_id
1 'polypeptide(L)'
;MTDRLKASQEARQAALARFRDRPAADDPTVLARKAEREAIAREREIRVAAREAERAAAAAQAVAEAEAERERQAIEAARVAEEKIALAAAARIEQKQQRDARYAARKAKARK
;
A
#
# COMPACT_ATOMS: atom_id res chain seq x y z
N MET A 1 48.20 -1.42 37.09
CA MET A 1 48.60 -1.29 35.66
C MET A 1 49.12 -2.60 35.06
N THR A 2 49.70 -3.50 35.87
CA THR A 2 50.24 -4.81 35.45
C THR A 2 49.17 -5.82 34.98
N ASP A 3 48.00 -5.89 35.63
CA ASP A 3 46.96 -6.86 35.25
C ASP A 3 46.35 -6.61 33.87
N ARG A 4 46.22 -5.34 33.48
CA ARG A 4 45.69 -4.97 32.14
C ARG A 4 46.64 -5.41 31.02
N LEU A 5 47.94 -5.27 31.24
CA LEU A 5 48.96 -5.73 30.31
C LEU A 5 48.98 -7.26 30.22
N LYS A 6 48.85 -7.94 31.35
CA LYS A 6 48.78 -9.41 31.41
C LYS A 6 47.55 -9.95 30.67
N ALA A 7 46.37 -9.38 30.94
CA ALA A 7 45.12 -9.73 30.26
C ALA A 7 45.19 -9.47 28.74
N SER A 8 45.86 -8.41 28.30
CA SER A 8 46.07 -8.13 26.87
C SER A 8 46.97 -9.17 26.19
N GLN A 9 48.02 -9.62 26.87
CA GLN A 9 48.91 -10.66 26.35
C GLN A 9 48.21 -12.03 26.29
N GLU A 10 47.46 -12.38 27.33
CA GLU A 10 46.64 -13.60 27.36
C GLU A 10 45.57 -13.59 26.26
N ALA A 11 44.89 -12.46 26.04
CA ALA A 11 43.91 -12.33 24.96
C ALA A 11 44.56 -12.50 23.57
N ARG A 12 45.78 -11.98 23.37
CA ARG A 12 46.53 -12.12 22.12
C ARG A 12 46.98 -13.57 21.90
N GLN A 13 47.47 -14.24 22.94
CA GLN A 13 47.83 -15.65 22.88
C GLN A 13 46.59 -16.53 22.60
N ALA A 14 45.46 -16.27 23.26
CA ALA A 14 44.21 -16.99 23.04
C ALA A 14 43.64 -16.75 21.64
N ALA A 15 43.84 -15.59 21.03
CA ALA A 15 43.45 -15.33 19.64
C ALA A 15 44.33 -16.11 18.66
N LEU A 16 45.65 -16.17 18.89
CA LEU A 16 46.59 -16.94 18.07
C LEU A 16 46.36 -18.45 18.19
N ALA A 17 46.07 -18.95 19.39
CA ALA A 17 45.71 -20.35 19.61
C ALA A 17 44.44 -20.71 18.82
N ARG A 18 43.38 -19.91 18.93
CA ARG A 18 42.14 -20.09 18.16
C ARG A 18 42.34 -20.06 16.64
N PHE A 19 43.30 -19.28 16.15
CA PHE A 19 43.63 -19.24 14.72
C PHE A 19 44.33 -20.53 14.27
N ARG A 20 45.26 -21.05 15.08
CA ARG A 20 45.98 -22.31 14.80
C ARG A 20 45.08 -23.53 14.91
N ASP A 21 44.15 -23.54 15.87
CA ASP A 21 43.21 -24.64 16.11
C ASP A 21 42.02 -24.63 15.13
N ARG A 22 41.96 -23.65 14.22
CA ARG A 22 40.84 -23.53 13.29
C ARG A 22 40.89 -24.69 12.28
N PRO A 23 39.80 -25.46 12.11
CA PRO A 23 39.75 -26.51 11.10
C PRO A 23 39.89 -25.91 9.69
N ALA A 24 40.53 -26.68 8.80
CA ALA A 24 40.71 -26.29 7.41
C ALA A 24 39.35 -26.09 6.72
N ALA A 25 39.34 -25.34 5.61
CA ALA A 25 38.12 -25.07 4.86
C ALA A 25 37.47 -26.34 4.27
N ASP A 26 38.31 -27.36 4.02
CA ASP A 26 37.93 -28.66 3.46
C ASP A 26 37.63 -29.71 4.55
N ASP A 27 37.68 -29.32 5.83
CA ASP A 27 37.26 -30.19 6.92
C ASP A 27 35.77 -30.56 6.73
N PRO A 28 35.40 -31.85 6.83
CA PRO A 28 34.04 -32.30 6.55
C PRO A 28 32.99 -31.64 7.46
N THR A 29 33.35 -31.30 8.70
CA THR A 29 32.43 -30.61 9.62
C THR A 29 32.20 -29.16 9.23
N VAL A 30 33.22 -28.49 8.68
CA VAL A 30 33.12 -27.12 8.15
C VAL A 30 32.28 -27.10 6.89
N LEU A 31 32.49 -28.06 5.98
CA LEU A 31 31.70 -28.21 4.76
C LEU A 31 30.22 -28.49 5.06
N ALA A 32 29.93 -29.40 6.01
CA ALA A 32 28.56 -29.67 6.43
C ALA A 32 27.84 -28.42 6.96
N ARG A 33 28.52 -27.63 7.80
CA ARG A 33 27.96 -26.37 8.32
C ARG A 33 27.75 -25.32 7.23
N LYS A 34 28.64 -25.24 6.23
CA LYS A 34 28.45 -24.35 5.08
C LYS A 34 27.24 -24.77 4.26
N ALA A 35 27.14 -26.05 3.93
CA ALA A 35 26.01 -26.59 3.17
C ALA A 35 24.67 -26.36 3.87
N GLU A 36 24.60 -26.56 5.20
CA GLU A 36 23.41 -26.27 6.00
C GLU A 36 23.03 -24.77 5.95
N ARG A 37 24.01 -23.87 6.13
CA ARG A 37 23.77 -22.43 6.05
C ARG A 37 23.33 -22.00 4.66
N GLU A 38 23.91 -22.55 3.62
CA GLU A 38 23.53 -22.31 2.23
C GLU A 38 22.13 -22.84 1.92
N ALA A 39 21.73 -23.97 2.48
CA ALA A 39 20.35 -24.46 2.37
C ALA A 39 19.36 -23.49 3.03
N ILE A 40 19.65 -23.05 4.26
CA ILE A 40 18.81 -22.08 4.98
C ILE A 40 18.75 -20.74 4.23
N ALA A 41 19.87 -20.27 3.67
CA ALA A 41 19.93 -19.05 2.88
C ALA A 41 19.04 -19.16 1.64
N ARG A 42 19.17 -20.25 0.87
CA ARG A 42 18.32 -20.51 -0.31
C ARG A 42 16.83 -20.56 0.05
N GLU A 43 16.46 -21.24 1.13
CA GLU A 43 15.06 -21.28 1.59
C GLU A 43 14.54 -19.90 2.02
N ARG A 44 15.41 -19.05 2.59
CA ARG A 44 15.06 -17.66 2.92
C ARG A 44 14.85 -16.83 1.65
N GLU A 45 15.75 -16.94 0.67
CA GLU A 45 15.65 -16.26 -0.61
C GLU A 45 14.36 -16.64 -1.35
N ILE A 46 14.03 -17.94 -1.41
CA ILE A 46 12.77 -18.42 -2.01
C ILE A 46 11.56 -17.80 -1.31
N ARG A 47 11.54 -17.77 0.03
CA ARG A 47 10.43 -17.19 0.79
C ARG A 47 10.32 -15.68 0.60
N VAL A 48 11.44 -14.97 0.51
CA VAL A 48 11.45 -13.52 0.26
C VAL A 48 10.93 -13.24 -1.14
N ALA A 49 11.43 -13.93 -2.16
CA ALA A 49 10.99 -13.77 -3.54
C ALA A 49 9.48 -14.06 -3.70
N ALA A 50 8.98 -15.12 -3.07
CA ALA A 50 7.55 -15.43 -3.07
C ALA A 50 6.70 -14.31 -2.45
N ARG A 51 7.12 -13.78 -1.30
CA ARG A 51 6.42 -12.67 -0.62
C ARG A 51 6.48 -11.37 -1.42
N GLU A 52 7.60 -11.09 -2.08
CA GLU A 52 7.73 -9.92 -2.95
C GLU A 52 6.82 -10.01 -4.17
N ALA A 53 6.74 -11.19 -4.80
CA ALA A 53 5.81 -11.44 -5.89
C ALA A 53 4.34 -11.28 -5.46
N GLU A 54 3.97 -11.81 -4.29
CA GLU A 54 2.63 -11.65 -3.71
C GLU A 54 2.30 -10.18 -3.43
N ARG A 55 3.23 -9.43 -2.83
CA ARG A 55 3.06 -7.99 -2.56
C ARG A 55 2.93 -7.18 -3.85
N ALA A 56 3.72 -7.49 -4.88
CA ALA A 56 3.63 -6.83 -6.17
C ALA A 56 2.27 -7.10 -6.83
N ALA A 57 1.78 -8.34 -6.78
CA ALA A 57 0.46 -8.70 -7.30
C ALA A 57 -0.67 -7.98 -6.54
N ALA A 58 -0.63 -7.98 -5.21
CA ALA A 58 -1.61 -7.28 -4.37
C ALA A 58 -1.61 -5.75 -4.61
N ALA A 59 -0.42 -5.14 -4.77
CA ALA A 59 -0.29 -3.73 -5.09
C ALA A 59 -0.90 -3.40 -6.47
N ALA A 60 -0.65 -4.25 -7.47
CA ALA A 60 -1.23 -4.07 -8.81
C ALA A 60 -2.76 -4.18 -8.78
N GLN A 61 -3.31 -5.14 -8.02
CA GLN A 61 -4.75 -5.28 -7.81
C GLN A 61 -5.35 -4.04 -7.12
N ALA A 62 -4.73 -3.56 -6.04
CA ALA A 62 -5.21 -2.39 -5.32
C ALA A 62 -5.23 -1.12 -6.19
N VAL A 63 -4.23 -0.95 -7.08
CA VAL A 63 -4.22 0.16 -8.05
C VAL A 63 -5.37 0.02 -9.04
N ALA A 64 -5.56 -1.16 -9.63
CA ALA A 64 -6.64 -1.41 -10.58
C ALA A 64 -8.03 -1.23 -9.95
N GLU A 65 -8.22 -1.67 -8.71
CA GLU A 65 -9.47 -1.47 -7.96
C GLU A 65 -9.74 0.00 -7.67
N ALA A 66 -8.71 0.76 -7.26
CA ALA A 66 -8.84 2.18 -6.99
C ALA A 66 -9.15 2.98 -8.27
N GLU A 67 -8.57 2.61 -9.41
CA GLU A 67 -8.89 3.21 -10.71
C GLU A 67 -10.33 2.90 -11.13
N ALA A 68 -10.76 1.64 -11.02
CA ALA A 68 -12.13 1.24 -11.31
C ALA A 68 -13.14 1.93 -10.38
N GLU A 69 -12.80 2.14 -9.11
CA GLU A 69 -13.65 2.86 -8.18
C GLU A 69 -13.76 4.35 -8.53
N ARG A 70 -12.65 4.99 -8.89
CA ARG A 70 -12.67 6.39 -9.36
C ARG A 70 -13.52 6.56 -10.62
N GLU A 71 -13.44 5.62 -11.55
CA GLU A 71 -14.27 5.64 -12.76
C GLU A 71 -15.76 5.49 -12.40
N ARG A 72 -16.12 4.54 -11.53
CA ARG A 72 -17.50 4.40 -11.02
C ARG A 72 -17.99 5.66 -10.33
N GLN A 73 -17.17 6.27 -9.48
CA GLN A 73 -17.52 7.52 -8.79
C GLN A 73 -17.70 8.67 -9.77
N ALA A 74 -16.88 8.76 -10.82
CA ALA A 74 -17.03 9.79 -11.85
C ALA A 74 -18.32 9.63 -12.65
N ILE A 75 -18.69 8.39 -13.01
CA ILE A 75 -19.95 8.09 -13.71
C ILE A 75 -21.14 8.45 -12.81
N GLU A 76 -21.15 8.01 -11.56
CA GLU A 76 -22.23 8.33 -10.62
C GLU A 76 -22.33 9.83 -10.35
N ALA A 77 -21.19 10.53 -10.19
CA ALA A 77 -21.18 11.98 -10.03
C ALA A 77 -21.79 12.71 -11.24
N ALA A 78 -21.49 12.25 -12.46
CA ALA A 78 -22.08 12.79 -13.69
C ALA A 78 -23.59 12.57 -13.72
N ARG A 79 -24.06 11.35 -13.41
CA ARG A 79 -25.50 11.03 -13.34
C ARG A 79 -26.24 11.90 -12.33
N VAL A 80 -25.69 12.03 -11.12
CA VAL A 80 -26.27 12.88 -10.08
C VAL A 80 -26.28 14.35 -10.48
N ALA A 81 -25.26 14.83 -11.18
CA ALA A 81 -25.23 16.20 -11.69
C ALA A 81 -26.32 16.44 -12.74
N GLU A 82 -26.49 15.52 -13.69
CA GLU A 82 -27.54 15.57 -14.71
C GLU A 82 -28.93 15.55 -14.08
N GLU A 83 -29.17 14.67 -13.11
CA GLU A 83 -30.44 14.58 -12.39
C GLU A 83 -30.75 15.89 -11.66
N LYS A 84 -29.77 16.48 -10.97
CA LYS A 84 -29.93 17.78 -10.30
C LYS A 84 -30.27 18.91 -11.28
N ILE A 85 -29.65 18.92 -12.46
CA ILE A 85 -29.95 19.89 -13.51
C ILE A 85 -31.40 19.72 -13.99
N ALA A 86 -31.83 18.48 -14.24
CA ALA A 86 -33.19 18.18 -14.67
C ALA A 86 -34.24 18.59 -13.62
N LEU A 87 -34.01 18.27 -12.35
CA LEU A 87 -34.88 18.67 -11.23
C LEU A 87 -34.95 20.18 -11.08
N ALA A 88 -33.81 20.89 -11.19
CA ALA A 88 -33.77 22.34 -11.13
C ALA A 88 -34.53 22.99 -12.31
N ALA A 89 -34.44 22.41 -13.51
CA ALA A 89 -35.20 22.87 -14.66
C ALA A 89 -36.71 22.68 -14.46
N ALA A 90 -37.13 21.51 -13.97
CA ALA A 90 -38.54 21.22 -13.67
C ALA A 90 -39.10 22.19 -12.60
N ALA A 91 -38.35 22.41 -11.51
CA ALA A 91 -38.75 23.35 -10.46
C ALA A 91 -38.91 24.79 -10.99
N ARG A 92 -38.03 25.24 -11.90
CA ARG A 92 -38.16 26.57 -12.53
C ARG A 92 -39.41 26.68 -13.40
N ILE A 93 -39.77 25.63 -14.13
CA ILE A 93 -40.99 25.58 -14.93
C ILE A 93 -42.22 25.68 -14.02
N GLU A 94 -42.25 24.90 -12.94
CA GLU A 94 -43.34 24.93 -11.97
C GLU A 94 -43.49 26.31 -11.31
N GLN A 95 -42.39 26.91 -10.86
CA GLN A 95 -42.41 28.26 -10.28
C GLN A 95 -42.91 29.31 -11.28
N LYS A 96 -42.60 29.18 -12.57
CA LYS A 96 -43.14 30.05 -13.61
C LYS A 96 -44.65 29.86 -13.74
N GLN A 97 -45.13 28.62 -13.82
CA GLN A 97 -46.57 28.33 -13.89
C GLN A 97 -47.32 28.90 -12.68
N GLN A 98 -46.78 28.75 -11.47
CA GLN A 98 -47.36 29.32 -10.25
C GLN A 98 -47.41 30.86 -10.31
N ARG A 99 -46.35 31.52 -10.80
CA ARG A 99 -46.34 32.98 -10.98
C ARG A 99 -47.36 33.44 -12.01
N ASP A 100 -47.44 32.75 -13.14
CA ASP A 100 -48.38 33.08 -14.22
C ASP A 100 -49.83 32.89 -13.76
N ALA A 101 -50.12 31.84 -12.99
CA ALA A 101 -51.43 31.62 -12.38
C ALA A 101 -51.82 32.74 -11.39
N ARG A 102 -50.87 33.17 -10.53
CA ARG A 102 -51.07 34.30 -9.61
C ARG A 102 -51.34 35.61 -10.36
N TYR A 103 -50.58 35.87 -11.43
CA TYR A 103 -50.75 37.06 -12.25
C TYR A 103 -52.11 37.05 -12.96
N ALA A 104 -52.52 35.91 -13.53
CA ALA A 104 -53.83 35.73 -14.14
C ALA A 104 -54.97 35.97 -13.14
N ALA A 105 -54.88 35.41 -11.94
CA ALA A 105 -55.86 35.63 -10.87
C ALA A 105 -55.94 37.11 -10.45
N ARG A 106 -54.80 37.79 -10.28
CA ARG A 106 -54.76 39.23 -9.96
C ARG A 106 -55.37 40.08 -11.07
N LYS A 107 -55.05 39.78 -12.33
CA LYS A 107 -55.58 40.49 -13.50
C LYS A 107 -57.10 40.30 -13.64
N ALA A 108 -57.60 39.09 -13.40
CA ALA A 108 -59.03 38.81 -13.38
C ALA A 108 -59.75 39.61 -12.28
N LYS A 109 -59.15 39.70 -11.08
CA LYS A 109 -59.69 40.52 -9.98
C LYS A 109 -59.69 42.02 -10.31
N ALA A 110 -58.71 42.53 -11.03
CA ALA A 110 -58.62 43.96 -11.39
C ALA A 110 -59.53 44.37 -12.56
N ARG A 111 -60.04 43.41 -13.33
CA ARG A 111 -60.98 43.64 -14.45
C ARG A 111 -62.45 43.48 -14.06
N LYS A 112 -62.70 43.00 -12.83
CA LYS A 112 -64.02 42.91 -12.22
C LYS A 112 -64.22 44.11 -11.30
#